data_AF-A0A392NQD9-F1
#
_entry.id   AF-A0A392NQD9-F1
#
_cell.length_a   1.000
_cell.length_b   1.000
_cell.length_c   1.000
_cell.angle_alpha   90.00
_cell.angle_beta   90.00
_cell.angle_gamma   90.00
#
_symmetry.space_group_name_H-M   'P 1'
#
loop_
_entity.id
_entity.type
_entity.pdbx_description
1 polymer ?
#
loop_
_entity_poly.entity_id
_entity_poly.type
_entity_poly.pdbx_seq_one_letter_code
_entity_poly.pdbx_strand_id
1 'polypeptide(L)'
;VRVANELGAGNAKGAKFATMVSVVNTVLVGFIFWLIIIVFNEKLALIFTSSLSVIKMVNELSILLAFTILLNCIQPVLSGVAIGSGRQAVVAYINIGSYYLVGIPLGILLGWLLPSGIVVSVVTN
;
A
#
# COMPACT_ATOMS: atom_id res chain seq x y z
N VAL A 1 -15.49 -2.69 11.66
CA VAL A 1 -16.74 -3.06 12.37
C VAL A 1 -16.67 -2.78 13.87
N ARG A 2 -15.63 -3.22 14.60
CA ARG A 2 -15.51 -2.97 16.06
C ARG A 2 -15.48 -1.49 16.46
N VAL A 3 -14.73 -0.65 15.74
CA VAL A 3 -14.64 0.80 16.04
C VAL A 3 -16.02 1.48 15.96
N ALA A 4 -16.79 1.21 14.90
CA ALA A 4 -18.14 1.75 14.72
C ALA A 4 -19.11 1.28 15.82
N ASN A 5 -19.01 0.01 16.23
CA ASN A 5 -19.84 -0.57 17.28
C ASN A 5 -19.57 0.06 18.66
N GLU A 6 -18.31 0.22 19.03
CA GLU A 6 -17.93 0.86 20.30
C GLU A 6 -18.28 2.36 20.32
N LEU A 7 -18.15 3.06 19.19
CA LEU A 7 -18.60 4.45 19.06
C LEU A 7 -20.12 4.57 19.18
N GLY A 8 -20.88 3.67 18.55
CA GLY A 8 -22.35 3.63 18.65
C GLY A 8 -22.85 3.30 20.07
N ALA A 9 -22.08 2.54 20.84
CA ALA A 9 -22.34 2.24 22.25
C ALA A 9 -21.91 3.36 23.23
N GLY A 10 -21.36 4.48 22.74
CA GLY A 10 -20.85 5.57 23.58
C GLY A 10 -19.52 5.26 24.28
N ASN A 11 -18.86 4.15 23.94
CA ASN A 11 -17.62 3.71 24.57
C ASN A 11 -16.38 4.22 23.83
N ALA A 12 -16.01 5.48 24.10
CA ALA A 12 -14.82 6.10 23.50
C ALA A 12 -13.51 5.34 23.79
N LYS A 13 -13.40 4.72 24.98
CA LYS A 13 -12.21 3.92 25.36
C LYS A 13 -12.13 2.64 24.53
N GLY A 14 -13.25 1.94 24.36
CA GLY A 14 -13.37 0.74 23.53
C GLY A 14 -13.05 1.03 22.06
N ALA A 15 -13.55 2.15 21.53
CA ALA A 15 -13.26 2.58 20.17
C ALA A 15 -11.76 2.83 19.94
N LYS A 16 -11.09 3.54 20.88
CA LYS A 16 -9.65 3.78 20.81
C LYS A 16 -8.84 2.48 20.88
N PHE A 17 -9.23 1.56 21.75
CA PHE A 17 -8.59 0.26 21.86
C PHE A 17 -8.74 -0.56 20.58
N ALA A 18 -9.95 -0.62 20.02
CA ALA A 18 -10.21 -1.32 18.76
C ALA A 18 -9.36 -0.76 17.61
N THR A 19 -9.24 0.57 17.52
CA THR A 19 -8.35 1.22 16.54
C THR A 19 -6.89 0.83 16.75
N MET A 20 -6.39 0.89 17.99
CA MET A 20 -5.00 0.56 18.30
C MET A 20 -4.67 -0.90 17.92
N VAL A 21 -5.53 -1.85 18.30
CA VAL A 21 -5.36 -3.27 17.97
C VAL A 21 -5.37 -3.50 16.46
N SER A 22 -6.29 -2.87 15.73
CA SER A 22 -6.32 -2.98 14.27
C SER A 22 -5.05 -2.44 13.61
N VAL A 23 -4.56 -1.27 14.03
CA VAL A 23 -3.33 -0.68 13.48
C VAL A 23 -2.11 -1.57 13.76
N VAL A 24 -1.94 -2.02 15.00
CA VAL A 24 -0.81 -2.88 15.38
C VAL A 24 -0.83 -4.19 14.59
N ASN A 25 -1.99 -4.86 14.51
CA ASN A 25 -2.12 -6.11 13.77
C ASN A 25 -1.77 -5.94 12.29
N THR A 26 -2.23 -4.85 11.67
CA THR A 26 -1.94 -4.58 10.26
C THR A 26 -0.48 -4.25 10.00
N VAL A 27 0.17 -3.51 10.89
CA VAL A 27 1.62 -3.26 10.79
C VAL A 27 2.40 -4.57 10.91
N LEU A 28 2.04 -5.46 11.84
CA LEU A 28 2.67 -6.76 11.98
C LEU A 28 2.49 -7.63 10.74
N VAL A 29 1.26 -7.75 10.24
CA VAL A 29 0.97 -8.53 9.03
C VAL A 29 1.68 -7.92 7.81
N GLY A 30 1.64 -6.60 7.65
CA GLY A 30 2.33 -5.90 6.57
C GLY A 30 3.85 -6.10 6.62
N PHE A 31 4.44 -6.10 7.81
CA PHE A 31 5.86 -6.36 8.00
C PHE A 31 6.24 -7.81 7.64
N ILE A 32 5.39 -8.78 7.97
CA ILE A 32 5.58 -10.19 7.57
C ILE A 32 5.58 -10.31 6.04
N PHE A 33 4.60 -9.72 5.35
CA PHE A 33 4.56 -9.74 3.89
C PHE A 33 5.74 -8.99 3.26
N TRP A 34 6.14 -7.86 3.83
CA TRP A 34 7.31 -7.11 3.43
C TRP A 34 8.59 -7.96 3.46
N LEU A 35 8.82 -8.68 4.56
CA LEU A 35 9.94 -9.61 4.70
C LEU A 35 9.87 -10.77 3.70
N ILE A 36 8.69 -11.37 3.52
CA ILE A 36 8.51 -12.47 2.56
C ILE A 36 8.90 -12.00 1.16
N ILE A 37 8.50 -10.80 0.76
CA ILE A 37 8.78 -10.30 -0.58
C ILE A 37 10.26 -10.01 -0.77
N ILE A 38 10.94 -9.41 0.21
CA ILE A 38 12.38 -9.17 0.11
C ILE A 38 13.16 -10.49 0.04
N VAL A 39 12.78 -11.49 0.83
CA VAL A 39 13.50 -12.78 0.92
C VAL A 39 13.19 -13.69 -0.28
N PHE A 40 11.95 -13.66 -0.79
CA PHE A 40 11.47 -14.59 -1.82
C PHE A 40 11.16 -13.92 -3.16
N ASN A 41 11.63 -12.69 -3.40
CA ASN A 41 11.36 -11.93 -4.63
C ASN A 41 11.65 -12.73 -5.92
N GLU A 42 12.77 -13.43 -5.98
CA GLU A 42 13.15 -14.22 -7.17
C GLU A 42 12.21 -15.41 -7.40
N LYS A 43 11.85 -16.12 -6.33
CA LYS A 43 10.90 -17.24 -6.42
C LYS A 43 9.50 -16.77 -6.77
N LEU A 44 9.09 -15.61 -6.24
CA LEU A 44 7.81 -14.99 -6.59
C LEU A 44 7.78 -14.59 -8.06
N ALA A 45 8.85 -13.98 -8.59
CA ALA A 45 8.95 -13.61 -10.00
C ALA A 45 8.82 -14.83 -10.93
N LEU A 46 9.48 -15.94 -10.57
CA LEU A 46 9.46 -17.19 -11.33
C LEU A 46 8.06 -17.83 -11.45
N ILE A 47 7.13 -17.53 -10.53
CA ILE A 47 5.74 -18.02 -10.61
C ILE A 47 4.96 -17.31 -11.71
N PHE A 48 5.25 -16.03 -11.97
CA PHE A 48 4.53 -15.21 -12.94
C PHE A 48 5.16 -15.21 -14.33
N THR A 49 6.46 -15.47 -14.43
CA THR A 49 7.16 -15.44 -15.71
C THR A 49 8.40 -16.33 -15.73
N SER A 50 8.64 -16.95 -16.89
CA SER A 50 9.87 -17.70 -17.16
C SER A 50 10.94 -16.86 -17.88
N SER A 51 10.63 -15.60 -18.22
CA SER A 51 11.56 -14.72 -18.93
C SER A 51 12.59 -14.10 -17.98
N LEU A 52 13.88 -14.35 -18.22
CA LEU A 52 14.97 -13.76 -17.43
C LEU A 52 14.95 -12.22 -17.42
N SER A 53 14.50 -11.57 -18.50
CA SER A 53 14.45 -10.11 -18.57
C SER A 53 13.44 -9.54 -17.57
N VAL A 54 12.27 -10.18 -17.45
CA VAL A 54 11.21 -9.75 -16.53
C VAL A 54 11.60 -10.07 -15.09
N ILE A 55 12.23 -11.22 -14.83
CA ILE A 55 12.71 -11.59 -13.47
C ILE A 55 13.73 -10.57 -12.97
N LYS A 56 14.67 -10.13 -13.83
CA LYS A 56 15.66 -9.12 -13.46
C LYS A 56 15.01 -7.78 -13.12
N MET A 57 14.03 -7.33 -13.91
CA MET A 57 13.27 -6.11 -13.63
C MET A 57 12.50 -6.20 -12.30
N VAL A 58 11.86 -7.35 -12.01
CA VAL A 58 11.15 -7.56 -10.75
C VAL A 58 12.13 -7.54 -9.57
N ASN A 59 13.34 -8.06 -9.73
CA ASN A 59 14.38 -8.03 -8.68
C ASN A 59 14.83 -6.58 -8.40
N GLU A 60 15.09 -5.79 -9.44
CA GLU A 60 15.43 -4.35 -9.31
C GLU A 60 14.31 -3.53 -8.66
N LEU A 61 13.05 -3.87 -8.95
CA LEU A 61 11.88 -3.23 -8.36
C LEU A 61 11.43 -3.85 -7.01
N SER A 62 12.06 -4.94 -6.56
CA SER A 62 11.57 -5.72 -5.42
C SER A 62 11.49 -4.93 -4.12
N ILE A 63 12.45 -4.02 -3.90
CA ILE A 63 12.46 -3.11 -2.75
C ILE A 63 11.25 -2.15 -2.84
N LEU A 64 11.01 -1.55 -4.00
CA LEU A 64 9.87 -0.65 -4.22
C LEU A 64 8.54 -1.39 -4.05
N LEU A 65 8.46 -2.63 -4.58
CA LEU A 65 7.31 -3.51 -4.45
C LEU A 65 7.02 -3.86 -2.99
N ALA A 66 8.06 -4.20 -2.22
CA ALA A 66 7.93 -4.50 -0.81
C ALA A 66 7.36 -3.29 -0.05
N PHE A 67 7.93 -2.10 -0.23
CA PHE A 67 7.40 -0.87 0.40
C PHE A 67 5.96 -0.57 -0.04
N THR A 68 5.64 -0.76 -1.31
CA THR A 68 4.29 -0.58 -1.85
C THR A 68 3.29 -1.49 -1.12
N ILE A 69 3.66 -2.75 -0.90
CA ILE A 69 2.79 -3.72 -0.20
C ILE A 69 2.64 -3.39 1.27
N LEU A 70 3.70 -2.96 1.95
CA LEU A 70 3.63 -2.49 3.33
C LEU A 70 2.65 -1.31 3.48
N LEU A 71 2.75 -0.31 2.60
CA LEU A 71 1.86 0.85 2.60
C LEU A 71 0.41 0.46 2.26
N ASN A 72 0.22 -0.43 1.29
CA ASN A 72 -1.09 -0.95 0.91
C ASN A 72 -1.76 -1.78 2.01
N CYS A 73 -1.02 -2.36 2.95
CA CYS A 73 -1.63 -2.99 4.12
C CYS A 73 -2.19 -1.93 5.09
N ILE A 74 -1.47 -0.84 5.30
CA ILE A 74 -1.79 0.19 6.31
C ILE A 74 -2.95 1.09 5.86
N GLN A 75 -2.93 1.55 4.60
CA GLN A 75 -3.88 2.54 4.08
C GLN A 75 -5.36 2.11 4.18
N PRO A 76 -5.76 0.87 3.82
CA PRO A 76 -7.15 0.41 3.95
C PRO A 76 -7.63 0.33 5.39
N VAL A 77 -6.75 0.00 6.33
CA VAL A 77 -7.13 -0.14 7.74
C VAL A 77 -7.30 1.23 8.40
N LEU A 78 -6.40 2.18 8.12
CA LEU A 78 -6.58 3.57 8.55
C LEU A 78 -7.86 4.18 7.95
N SER A 79 -8.10 3.94 6.66
CA SER A 79 -9.33 4.37 5.98
C SER A 79 -10.57 3.72 6.59
N GLY A 80 -10.52 2.41 6.87
CA GLY A 80 -11.61 1.67 7.50
C GLY A 80 -11.92 2.12 8.93
N VAL A 81 -10.91 2.50 9.71
CA VAL A 81 -11.09 3.11 11.03
C VAL A 81 -11.76 4.48 10.93
N ALA A 82 -11.31 5.32 10.00
CA ALA A 82 -11.86 6.66 9.80
C ALA A 82 -13.30 6.62 9.26
N ILE A 83 -13.58 5.74 8.30
CA ILE A 83 -14.94 5.46 7.79
C ILE A 83 -15.81 4.91 8.91
N GLY A 84 -15.30 3.96 9.71
CA GLY A 84 -16.00 3.42 10.88
C GLY A 84 -16.29 4.44 11.97
N SER A 85 -15.64 5.60 11.93
CA SER A 85 -15.89 6.75 12.83
C SER A 85 -16.79 7.82 12.19
N GLY A 86 -17.37 7.55 11.01
CA GLY A 86 -18.26 8.47 10.29
C GLY A 86 -17.54 9.48 9.37
N ARG A 87 -16.21 9.43 9.24
CA ARG A 87 -15.42 10.41 8.47
C ARG A 87 -15.14 10.00 7.03
N GLN A 88 -16.06 9.26 6.41
CA GLN A 88 -15.87 8.70 5.06
C GLN A 88 -15.66 9.76 3.97
N ALA A 89 -16.33 10.91 4.06
CA ALA A 89 -16.17 11.99 3.08
C ALA A 89 -14.74 12.55 3.07
N VAL A 90 -14.15 12.79 4.26
CA VAL A 90 -12.78 13.28 4.39
C VAL A 90 -11.78 12.27 3.80
N VAL A 91 -11.97 10.99 4.09
CA VAL A 91 -11.13 9.92 3.52
C VAL A 91 -11.23 9.89 2.00
N ALA A 92 -12.42 10.03 1.43
CA ALA A 92 -12.63 10.06 -0.02
C ALA A 92 -11.92 11.25 -0.69
N TYR A 93 -12.06 12.46 -0.13
CA TYR A 93 -11.38 13.65 -0.65
C TYR A 93 -9.85 13.52 -0.59
N ILE A 94 -9.30 13.02 0.52
CA ILE A 94 -7.87 12.79 0.67
C ILE A 94 -7.39 11.75 -0.35
N ASN A 95 -8.13 10.66 -0.54
CA ASN A 95 -7.79 9.60 -1.46
C ASN A 95 -7.73 10.10 -2.92
N ILE A 96 -8.76 10.81 -3.37
CA ILE A 96 -8.78 11.40 -4.72
C ILE A 96 -7.65 12.41 -4.88
N GLY A 97 -7.45 13.30 -3.90
CA GLY A 97 -6.37 14.28 -3.92
C GLY A 97 -4.98 13.62 -4.01
N SER A 98 -4.72 12.60 -3.20
CA SER A 98 -3.41 11.94 -3.19
C SER A 98 -3.12 11.20 -4.48
N TYR A 99 -4.07 10.48 -5.07
CA TYR A 99 -3.81 9.73 -6.30
C TYR A 99 -3.76 10.63 -7.53
N TYR A 100 -4.70 11.58 -7.67
CA TYR A 100 -4.82 12.36 -8.90
C TYR A 100 -4.00 13.64 -8.91
N LEU A 101 -3.91 14.36 -7.79
CA LEU A 101 -3.18 15.64 -7.74
C LEU A 101 -1.70 15.45 -7.41
N VAL A 102 -1.33 14.38 -6.71
CA VAL A 102 0.06 14.12 -6.30
C VAL A 102 0.63 12.91 -7.03
N GLY A 103 -0.06 11.78 -6.98
CA GLY A 103 0.40 10.51 -7.57
C GLY A 103 0.65 10.60 -9.07
N ILE A 104 -0.29 11.15 -9.84
CA ILE A 104 -0.14 11.31 -11.29
C ILE A 104 1.02 12.25 -11.65
N PRO A 105 1.10 13.51 -11.14
CA PRO A 105 2.22 14.39 -11.48
C PRO A 105 3.58 13.83 -11.06
N LEU A 106 3.65 13.22 -9.86
CA LEU A 106 4.88 12.60 -9.39
C LEU A 106 5.27 11.38 -10.24
N GLY A 107 4.30 10.57 -10.66
CA GLY A 107 4.51 9.43 -11.56
C GLY A 107 5.03 9.86 -12.94
N ILE A 108 4.48 10.93 -13.51
CA ILE A 108 4.95 11.51 -14.78
C ILE A 108 6.38 12.05 -14.60
N LEU A 109 6.62 12.82 -13.54
CA LEU A 109 7.95 13.36 -13.24
C LEU A 109 8.99 12.26 -13.05
N LEU A 110 8.72 11.26 -12.21
CA LEU A 110 9.65 10.15 -11.97
C LEU A 110 9.86 9.31 -13.24
N GLY A 111 8.81 9.10 -14.03
CA GLY A 111 8.90 8.42 -15.32
C GLY A 111 9.78 9.15 -16.35
N TRP A 112 9.79 10.48 -16.33
CA TRP A 112 10.62 11.31 -17.23
C TRP A 112 12.03 11.58 -16.69
N LEU A 113 12.20 11.70 -15.37
CA LEU A 113 13.44 12.16 -14.74
C LEU A 113 14.42 11.00 -14.47
N LEU A 114 13.95 9.76 -14.31
CA LEU A 114 14.85 8.61 -14.16
C LEU A 114 15.39 8.18 -15.54
N PRO A 115 16.70 8.35 -15.82
CA PRO A 115 17.31 7.90 -17.07
C PRO A 115 17.45 6.37 -17.13
N SER A 116 17.17 5.66 -16.04
CA SER A 116 17.22 4.20 -15.92
C SER A 116 15.86 3.56 -16.20
N GLY A 117 15.51 3.50 -17.49
CA GLY A 117 15.00 2.31 -18.20
C GLY A 117 13.86 1.41 -17.68
N ILE A 118 13.18 1.68 -16.56
CA ILE A 118 12.20 0.71 -16.02
C ILE A 118 10.74 1.10 -16.29
N VAL A 119 10.41 2.39 -16.36
CA VAL A 119 9.01 2.83 -16.60
C VAL A 119 8.77 3.22 -18.06
N VAL A 120 9.75 3.82 -18.74
CA VAL A 120 9.58 4.26 -20.14
C VAL A 120 9.57 3.08 -21.11
N SER A 121 10.38 2.04 -20.87
CA SER A 121 10.49 0.88 -21.78
C SER A 121 9.26 -0.03 -21.82
N VAL A 122 8.30 0.10 -20.88
CA VAL A 122 7.06 -0.70 -20.85
C VAL A 122 5.92 -0.02 -21.63
N VAL A 123 6.00 1.29 -21.88
CA VAL A 123 4.96 2.04 -22.60
C VAL A 123 5.32 2.20 -24.09
N THR A 124 6.57 2.01 -24.48
CA THR A 124 7.05 2.18 -25.87
C THR A 124 7.44 0.88 -26.59
N ASN A 125 7.03 -0.29 -26.11
CA ASN A 125 7.14 -1.56 -26.85
C ASN A 125 5.77 -2.14 -27.15
#